data_AF-Q9GNK3-F1
#
_entry.id   AF-Q9GNK3-F1
#
_cell.length_a   1.000
_cell.length_b   1.000
_cell.length_c   1.000
_cell.angle_alpha   90.00
_cell.angle_beta   90.00
_cell.angle_gamma   90.00
#
_symmetry.space_group_name_H-M   'P 1'
#
loop_
_entity.id
_entity.type
_entity.pdbx_description
1 polymer ?
#
loop_
_entity_poly.entity_id
_entity_poly.type
_entity_poly.pdbx_seq_one_letter_code
_entity_poly.pdbx_strand_id
1 'polypeptide(L)'
;IMPYMNLNQAARRRHQIRVISIGFYRMLKSMQTYEIIKSKSEVAALMDFLNWLETLVAKQPNKEGIVMLYHDERKFIPYMILVALKKYSLIDRFNRTVKAFANTCPMAKAFLGKHGIKNCGLRKLSKLLAKSKDGNSTKEDEHENVEGNAIINDNSGPKNQKQGSFEGSANVRAKMVYEMALQLIESESSESSEEALESSEAEVKLLNAVKPFSHLLNSTVLELKDRNDSLGRQNSFRPIFLNYFRTTLHYRVRAVKYRIALAEHGFTLKSLRVIWSDKRKAGLELVLTAIDSLKTEEMAELLNLLDSYYDPSKATIMPK
;
A
#
# COMPACT_ATOMS: atom_id res chain seq x y z
N ILE A 1 2.47 -17.44 4.52
CA ILE A 1 3.43 -17.77 3.43
C ILE A 1 4.84 -17.57 3.97
N MET A 2 5.73 -18.55 3.80
CA MET A 2 7.11 -18.44 4.28
C MET A 2 7.94 -17.54 3.33
N PRO A 3 8.51 -16.41 3.81
CA PRO A 3 9.29 -15.52 2.95
C PRO A 3 10.74 -15.99 2.78
N TYR A 4 11.31 -15.74 1.59
CA TYR A 4 12.74 -15.93 1.37
C TYR A 4 13.58 -15.04 2.28
N MET A 5 13.23 -13.76 2.41
CA MET A 5 13.93 -12.80 3.27
C MET A 5 13.26 -12.64 4.63
N ASN A 6 14.01 -12.11 5.61
CA ASN A 6 13.44 -11.77 6.92
C ASN A 6 12.58 -10.51 6.83
N LEU A 7 11.55 -10.42 7.68
CA LEU A 7 10.74 -9.22 7.79
C LEU A 7 11.57 -8.08 8.37
N ASN A 8 11.44 -6.88 7.80
CA ASN A 8 12.04 -5.68 8.36
C ASN A 8 11.40 -5.29 9.71
N GLN A 9 12.01 -4.38 10.46
CA GLN A 9 11.55 -4.03 11.81
C GLN A 9 10.12 -3.49 11.84
N ALA A 10 9.74 -2.67 10.85
CA ALA A 10 8.40 -2.12 10.74
C ALA A 10 7.35 -3.21 10.50
N ALA A 11 7.62 -4.16 9.61
CA ALA A 11 6.73 -5.29 9.33
C ALA A 11 6.60 -6.22 10.55
N ARG A 12 7.69 -6.49 11.27
CA ARG A 12 7.65 -7.26 12.52
C ARG A 12 6.75 -6.61 13.57
N ARG A 13 6.91 -5.30 13.79
CA ARG A 13 6.07 -4.54 14.74
C ARG A 13 4.61 -4.49 14.29
N ARG A 14 4.34 -4.25 13.01
CA ARG A 14 2.99 -4.13 12.46
C ARG A 14 2.21 -5.44 12.53
N HIS A 15 2.84 -6.55 12.17
CA HIS A 15 2.16 -7.84 12.04
C HIS A 15 2.39 -8.77 13.24
N GLN A 16 3.28 -8.40 14.17
CA GLN A 16 3.67 -9.23 15.31
C GLN A 16 4.09 -10.64 14.89
N ILE A 17 4.81 -10.73 13.76
CA ILE A 17 5.35 -11.96 13.20
C ILE A 17 6.82 -11.73 12.88
N ARG A 18 7.66 -12.73 13.17
CA ARG A 18 9.07 -12.72 12.78
C ARG A 18 9.50 -14.07 12.20
N VAL A 19 10.59 -14.06 11.45
CA VAL A 19 11.30 -15.29 11.09
C VAL A 19 12.31 -15.61 12.19
N ILE A 20 12.40 -16.88 12.55
CA ILE A 20 13.44 -17.43 13.42
C ILE A 20 14.15 -18.58 12.71
N SER A 21 15.36 -18.91 13.17
CA SER A 21 16.11 -20.09 12.73
C SER A 21 16.22 -21.06 13.89
N ILE A 22 15.87 -22.33 13.66
CA ILE A 22 16.09 -23.44 14.58
C ILE A 22 17.00 -24.43 13.85
N GLY A 23 18.26 -24.49 14.26
CA GLY A 23 19.32 -25.11 13.46
C GLY A 23 19.40 -24.44 12.08
N PHE A 24 19.27 -25.26 11.02
CA PHE A 24 19.31 -24.80 9.63
C PHE A 24 17.92 -24.42 9.07
N TYR A 25 16.85 -24.70 9.81
CA TYR A 25 15.48 -24.45 9.35
C TYR A 25 15.00 -23.06 9.73
N ARG A 26 14.37 -22.37 8.77
CA ARG A 26 13.72 -21.08 8.97
C ARG A 26 12.21 -21.26 9.06
N MET A 27 11.59 -20.59 10.03
CA MET A 27 10.13 -20.65 10.21
C MET A 27 9.57 -19.34 10.77
N LEU A 28 8.26 -19.15 10.60
CA LEU A 28 7.55 -18.00 11.17
C LEU A 28 7.18 -18.28 12.62
N LYS A 29 7.33 -17.26 13.47
CA LYS A 29 6.95 -17.29 14.88
C LYS A 29 6.09 -16.07 15.21
N SER A 30 5.00 -16.30 15.95
CA SER A 30 4.16 -15.25 16.52
C SER A 30 4.92 -14.50 17.61
N MET A 31 4.86 -13.18 17.60
CA MET A 31 5.39 -12.33 18.68
C MET A 31 4.37 -12.10 19.80
N GLN A 32 3.11 -12.48 19.60
CA GLN A 32 2.06 -12.40 20.62
C GLN A 32 2.00 -13.68 21.45
N THR A 33 1.91 -14.83 20.79
CA THR A 33 1.74 -16.14 21.45
C THR A 33 3.07 -16.87 21.63
N TYR A 34 4.13 -16.42 20.96
CA TYR A 34 5.42 -17.14 20.90
C TYR A 34 5.34 -18.55 20.33
N GLU A 35 4.28 -18.87 19.59
CA GLU A 35 4.11 -20.15 18.91
C GLU A 35 4.63 -20.12 17.46
N ILE A 36 4.97 -21.29 16.95
CA ILE A 36 5.37 -21.48 15.55
C ILE A 36 4.13 -21.40 14.66
N ILE A 37 4.21 -20.57 13.61
CA ILE A 37 3.13 -20.39 12.65
C ILE A 37 3.36 -21.33 11.47
N LYS A 38 2.46 -22.30 11.29
CA LYS A 38 2.44 -23.18 10.11
C LYS A 38 2.28 -22.32 8.86
N SER A 39 3.11 -22.57 7.86
CA SER A 39 3.14 -21.79 6.63
C SER A 39 3.40 -22.67 5.41
N LYS A 40 2.99 -22.19 4.25
CA LYS A 40 3.20 -22.83 2.94
C LYS A 40 4.14 -21.97 2.08
N SER A 41 4.62 -22.57 0.99
CA SER A 41 5.26 -21.82 -0.10
C SER A 41 4.25 -20.85 -0.73
N GLU A 42 4.77 -19.82 -1.42
CA GLU A 42 3.94 -18.81 -2.08
C GLU A 42 3.03 -19.45 -3.14
N VAL A 43 3.57 -20.31 -4.00
CA VAL A 43 2.80 -21.01 -5.04
C VAL A 43 1.69 -21.90 -4.46
N ALA A 44 1.97 -22.66 -3.39
CA ALA A 44 0.96 -23.53 -2.79
C ALA A 44 -0.19 -22.72 -2.18
N ALA A 45 0.12 -21.63 -1.49
CA ALA A 45 -0.89 -20.74 -0.93
C ALA A 45 -1.72 -20.03 -2.01
N LEU A 46 -1.11 -19.66 -3.14
CA LEU A 46 -1.84 -19.09 -4.28
C LEU A 46 -2.77 -20.13 -4.92
N MET A 47 -2.34 -21.38 -5.07
CA MET A 47 -3.20 -22.46 -5.56
C MET A 47 -4.39 -22.70 -4.63
N ASP A 48 -4.17 -22.76 -3.32
CA ASP A 48 -5.25 -22.86 -2.33
C ASP A 48 -6.24 -21.68 -2.46
N PHE A 49 -5.71 -20.46 -2.64
CA PHE A 49 -6.51 -19.25 -2.79
C PHE A 49 -7.36 -19.29 -4.07
N LEU A 50 -6.80 -19.72 -5.20
CA LEU A 50 -7.54 -19.85 -6.46
C LEU A 50 -8.63 -20.92 -6.37
N ASN A 51 -8.32 -22.09 -5.78
CA ASN A 51 -9.31 -23.14 -5.55
C ASN A 51 -10.47 -22.64 -4.68
N TRP A 52 -10.17 -21.83 -3.64
CA TRP A 52 -11.18 -21.23 -2.78
C TRP A 52 -12.08 -20.26 -3.56
N LEU A 53 -11.52 -19.40 -4.42
CA LEU A 53 -12.28 -18.49 -5.27
C LEU A 53 -13.19 -19.24 -6.27
N GLU A 54 -12.67 -20.29 -6.90
CA GLU A 54 -13.43 -21.14 -7.83
C GLU A 54 -14.60 -21.82 -7.12
N THR A 55 -14.36 -22.35 -5.92
CA THR A 55 -15.41 -22.93 -5.08
C THR A 55 -16.47 -21.89 -4.69
N LEU A 56 -16.06 -20.64 -4.45
CA LEU A 56 -16.98 -19.56 -4.11
C LEU A 56 -17.90 -19.18 -5.28
N VAL A 57 -17.35 -19.10 -6.51
CA VAL A 57 -18.13 -18.85 -7.72
C VAL A 57 -19.04 -20.04 -8.04
N ALA A 58 -18.57 -21.28 -7.88
CA ALA A 58 -19.36 -22.48 -8.14
C ALA A 58 -20.63 -22.58 -7.26
N LYS A 59 -20.60 -22.02 -6.05
CA LYS A 59 -21.77 -21.94 -5.15
C LYS A 59 -22.82 -20.92 -5.60
N GLN A 60 -22.48 -20.03 -6.54
CA GLN A 60 -23.29 -18.90 -6.96
C GLN A 60 -23.32 -18.81 -8.49
N PRO A 61 -23.94 -19.79 -9.19
CA PRO A 61 -23.86 -19.90 -10.65
C PRO A 61 -24.47 -18.71 -11.40
N ASN A 62 -25.35 -17.95 -10.75
CA ASN A 62 -26.00 -16.77 -11.33
C ASN A 62 -25.13 -15.49 -11.26
N LYS A 63 -23.95 -15.54 -10.64
CA LYS A 63 -23.05 -14.38 -10.50
C LYS A 63 -21.90 -14.46 -11.50
N GLU A 64 -21.58 -13.33 -12.13
CA GLU A 64 -20.57 -13.24 -13.20
C GLU A 64 -19.11 -13.39 -12.71
N GLY A 65 -18.86 -13.17 -11.41
CA GLY A 65 -17.54 -13.28 -10.80
C GLY A 65 -17.41 -12.53 -9.49
N ILE A 66 -16.16 -12.26 -9.09
CA ILE A 66 -15.81 -11.69 -7.78
C ILE A 66 -15.22 -10.29 -7.94
N VAL A 67 -15.66 -9.37 -7.07
CA VAL A 67 -15.01 -8.08 -6.84
C VAL A 67 -14.25 -8.13 -5.53
N MET A 68 -12.93 -7.91 -5.56
CA MET A 68 -12.08 -7.94 -4.37
C MET A 68 -11.99 -6.55 -3.73
N LEU A 69 -12.60 -6.40 -2.56
CA LEU A 69 -12.52 -5.17 -1.77
C LEU A 69 -11.19 -5.09 -1.03
N TYR A 70 -10.60 -3.89 -1.00
CA TYR A 70 -9.43 -3.57 -0.19
C TYR A 70 -9.50 -2.12 0.30
N HIS A 71 -8.68 -1.78 1.28
CA HIS A 71 -8.64 -0.43 1.85
C HIS A 71 -7.19 0.02 2.02
N ASP A 72 -6.71 0.83 1.07
CA ASP A 72 -5.37 1.41 1.10
C ASP A 72 -5.43 2.88 0.66
N GLU A 73 -4.75 3.78 1.37
CA GLU A 73 -4.54 5.16 0.89
C GLU A 73 -3.63 5.18 -0.35
N ARG A 74 -2.58 4.35 -0.32
CA ARG A 74 -1.67 4.14 -1.45
C ARG A 74 -1.88 2.73 -1.97
N LYS A 75 -2.44 2.60 -3.17
CA LYS A 75 -2.69 1.31 -3.86
C LYS A 75 -1.44 0.42 -3.80
N PHE A 76 -1.54 -0.68 -3.04
CA PHE A 76 -0.45 -1.63 -2.81
C PHE A 76 -0.96 -3.08 -2.84
N ILE A 77 -2.06 -3.39 -2.15
CA ILE A 77 -2.60 -4.75 -2.06
C ILE A 77 -2.85 -5.39 -3.44
N PRO A 78 -3.57 -4.75 -4.40
CA PRO A 78 -3.81 -5.35 -5.71
C PRO A 78 -2.52 -5.66 -6.46
N TYR A 79 -1.56 -4.73 -6.42
CA TYR A 79 -0.28 -4.87 -7.10
C TYR A 79 0.51 -6.07 -6.57
N MET A 80 0.60 -6.24 -5.24
CA MET A 80 1.35 -7.36 -4.66
C MET A 80 0.74 -8.72 -5.00
N ILE A 81 -0.59 -8.82 -5.01
CA ILE A 81 -1.29 -10.05 -5.41
C ILE A 81 -0.97 -10.37 -6.88
N LEU A 82 -1.06 -9.38 -7.77
CA LEU A 82 -0.80 -9.58 -9.19
C LEU A 82 0.66 -9.90 -9.49
N VAL A 83 1.63 -9.30 -8.78
CA VAL A 83 3.05 -9.68 -8.90
C VAL A 83 3.24 -11.15 -8.53
N ALA A 84 2.63 -11.59 -7.42
CA ALA A 84 2.74 -12.98 -6.97
C ALA A 84 2.10 -13.96 -7.97
N LEU A 85 0.92 -13.64 -8.51
CA LEU A 85 0.26 -14.46 -9.54
C LEU A 85 1.05 -14.49 -10.85
N LYS A 86 1.58 -13.35 -11.29
CA LYS A 86 2.37 -13.24 -12.53
C LYS A 86 3.63 -14.08 -12.46
N LYS A 87 4.29 -14.13 -11.30
CA LYS A 87 5.50 -14.94 -11.06
C LYS A 87 5.30 -16.44 -11.37
N TYR A 88 4.08 -16.95 -11.22
CA TYR A 88 3.75 -18.37 -11.44
C TYR A 88 2.81 -18.58 -12.63
N SER A 89 2.63 -17.58 -13.50
CA SER A 89 1.73 -17.63 -14.66
C SER A 89 0.27 -17.97 -14.29
N LEU A 90 -0.20 -17.51 -13.13
CA LEU A 90 -1.55 -17.79 -12.61
C LEU A 90 -2.58 -16.68 -12.88
N ILE A 91 -2.18 -15.62 -13.60
CA ILE A 91 -3.05 -14.47 -13.89
C ILE A 91 -4.29 -14.88 -14.69
N ASP A 92 -4.13 -15.71 -15.73
CA ASP A 92 -5.25 -16.11 -16.57
C ASP A 92 -6.28 -16.94 -15.80
N ARG A 93 -5.82 -17.79 -14.88
CA ARG A 93 -6.69 -18.55 -13.98
C ARG A 93 -7.44 -17.63 -13.02
N PHE A 94 -6.75 -16.63 -12.47
CA PHE A 94 -7.35 -15.62 -11.60
C PHE A 94 -8.38 -14.74 -12.31
N ASN A 95 -8.13 -14.35 -13.56
CA ASN A 95 -9.06 -13.56 -14.40
C ASN A 95 -10.41 -14.26 -14.65
N ARG A 96 -10.46 -15.60 -14.58
CA ARG A 96 -11.70 -16.35 -14.77
C ARG A 96 -12.70 -16.07 -13.64
N THR A 97 -12.22 -15.94 -12.40
CA THR A 97 -13.06 -15.74 -11.20
C THR A 97 -13.15 -14.28 -10.77
N VAL A 98 -12.03 -13.56 -10.67
CA VAL A 98 -12.01 -12.17 -10.19
C VAL A 98 -12.08 -11.19 -11.35
N LYS A 99 -13.03 -10.25 -11.28
CA LYS A 99 -13.28 -9.26 -12.35
C LYS A 99 -12.68 -7.90 -12.05
N ALA A 100 -12.68 -7.50 -10.78
CA ALA A 100 -12.20 -6.17 -10.38
C ALA A 100 -11.63 -6.14 -8.96
N PHE A 101 -10.79 -5.15 -8.72
CA PHE A 101 -10.39 -4.71 -7.38
C PHE A 101 -11.08 -3.38 -7.07
N ALA A 102 -11.66 -3.23 -5.88
CA ALA A 102 -12.31 -1.98 -5.47
C ALA A 102 -11.71 -1.44 -4.17
N ASN A 103 -11.29 -0.18 -4.19
CA ASN A 103 -10.74 0.49 -3.01
C ASN A 103 -11.86 1.17 -2.23
N THR A 104 -12.05 0.83 -0.95
CA THR A 104 -13.05 1.47 -0.10
C THR A 104 -12.54 2.75 0.58
N CYS A 105 -11.25 3.07 0.45
CA CYS A 105 -10.66 4.28 1.04
C CYS A 105 -11.30 5.60 0.54
N PRO A 106 -11.58 5.79 -0.76
CA PRO A 106 -12.27 6.99 -1.24
C PRO A 106 -13.66 7.17 -0.63
N MET A 107 -14.42 6.08 -0.52
CA MET A 107 -15.74 6.08 0.12
C MET A 107 -15.66 6.49 1.59
N ALA A 108 -14.69 5.93 2.33
CA ALA A 108 -14.42 6.33 3.71
C ALA A 108 -14.09 7.82 3.83
N LYS A 109 -13.27 8.36 2.93
CA LYS A 109 -12.89 9.78 2.93
C LYS A 109 -14.08 10.70 2.64
N ALA A 110 -14.98 10.30 1.74
CA ALA A 110 -16.21 11.06 1.48
C ALA A 110 -17.09 11.15 2.73
N PHE A 111 -17.28 10.02 3.42
CA PHE A 111 -18.02 9.99 4.69
C PHE A 111 -17.36 10.85 5.78
N LEU A 112 -16.04 10.73 5.97
CA LEU A 112 -15.31 11.54 6.95
C LEU A 112 -15.32 13.03 6.64
N GLY A 113 -15.29 13.39 5.36
CA GLY A 113 -15.40 14.76 4.90
C GLY A 113 -16.70 15.42 5.33
N LYS A 114 -17.83 14.67 5.28
CA LYS A 114 -19.13 15.13 5.80
C LYS A 114 -19.08 15.44 7.31
N HIS A 115 -18.23 14.74 8.06
CA HIS A 115 -18.05 14.93 9.51
C HIS A 115 -16.83 15.79 9.90
N GLY A 116 -16.16 16.45 8.95
CA GLY A 116 -15.02 17.33 9.23
C GLY A 116 -13.73 16.62 9.69
N ILE A 117 -13.62 15.30 9.54
CA ILE A 117 -12.47 14.52 10.02
C ILE A 117 -11.42 14.39 8.92
N LYS A 118 -10.23 14.97 9.12
CA LYS A 118 -9.20 15.06 8.07
C LYS A 118 -8.49 13.76 7.71
N ASN A 119 -8.35 12.78 8.63
CA ASN A 119 -7.75 11.47 8.35
C ASN A 119 -8.02 10.49 9.49
N CYS A 120 -8.53 9.29 9.18
CA CYS A 120 -8.58 8.22 10.17
C CYS A 120 -8.36 6.84 9.55
N GLY A 121 -7.49 6.05 10.17
CA GLY A 121 -7.22 4.67 9.74
C GLY A 121 -8.40 3.75 10.01
N LEU A 122 -8.36 2.56 9.40
CA LEU A 122 -9.44 1.56 9.41
C LEU A 122 -9.98 1.27 10.84
N ARG A 123 -9.11 1.19 11.86
CA ARG A 123 -9.53 1.05 13.26
C ARG A 123 -10.36 2.23 13.78
N LYS A 124 -9.90 3.46 13.53
CA LYS A 124 -10.59 4.66 14.01
C LYS A 124 -11.95 4.78 13.31
N LEU A 125 -12.01 4.49 12.01
CA LEU A 125 -13.25 4.37 11.25
C LEU A 125 -14.21 3.34 11.86
N SER A 126 -13.73 2.12 12.08
CA SER A 126 -14.57 1.03 12.61
C SER A 126 -15.13 1.38 14.00
N LYS A 127 -14.34 2.07 14.84
CA LYS A 127 -14.79 2.54 16.16
C LYS A 127 -15.79 3.68 16.07
N LEU A 128 -15.60 4.60 15.12
CA LEU A 128 -16.52 5.72 14.91
C LEU A 128 -17.90 5.20 14.47
N LEU A 129 -17.92 4.25 13.53
CA LEU A 129 -19.15 3.62 13.02
C LEU A 129 -19.84 2.72 14.07
N ALA A 130 -19.06 2.09 14.97
CA ALA A 130 -19.65 1.38 16.10
C ALA A 130 -20.30 2.34 17.10
N LYS A 131 -19.67 3.47 17.41
CA LYS A 131 -20.22 4.47 18.33
C LYS A 131 -21.49 5.15 17.80
N SER A 132 -21.60 5.39 16.49
CA SER A 132 -22.83 5.93 15.90
C SER A 132 -24.00 4.95 15.98
N LYS A 133 -23.74 3.64 16.12
CA LYS A 133 -24.77 2.60 16.28
C LYS A 133 -25.25 2.44 17.73
N ASP A 134 -24.36 2.69 18.70
CA ASP A 134 -24.64 2.54 20.14
C ASP A 134 -25.11 3.85 20.83
N GLY A 135 -25.19 4.98 20.10
CA GLY A 135 -25.26 6.31 20.70
C GLY A 135 -26.33 7.23 20.10
N ASN A 136 -27.61 6.88 20.27
CA ASN A 136 -28.67 7.88 20.46
C ASN A 136 -29.01 7.95 21.96
N SER A 137 -28.01 8.28 22.79
CA SER A 137 -28.26 8.86 24.11
C SER A 137 -27.01 9.55 24.66
N THR A 138 -27.26 10.77 25.15
CA THR A 138 -26.43 11.63 26.01
C THR A 138 -25.46 12.60 25.32
N LYS A 139 -25.75 13.87 25.61
CA LYS A 139 -25.10 15.12 25.21
C LYS A 139 -23.70 15.27 25.81
N GLU A 140 -22.94 16.14 25.14
CA GLU A 140 -21.88 17.02 25.65
C GLU A 140 -20.68 16.36 26.36
N ASP A 141 -19.52 16.48 25.71
CA ASP A 141 -18.39 17.17 26.33
C ASP A 141 -17.40 17.58 25.22
N GLU A 142 -17.49 18.85 24.86
CA GLU A 142 -16.42 19.58 24.21
C GLU A 142 -15.26 19.69 25.22
N HIS A 143 -14.11 19.10 24.91
CA HIS A 143 -12.83 19.68 25.32
C HIS A 143 -11.72 19.24 24.38
N GLU A 144 -11.06 20.25 23.81
CA GLU A 144 -9.85 20.19 23.02
C GLU A 144 -8.74 19.38 23.68
N ASN A 145 -7.89 18.73 22.88
CA ASN A 145 -6.46 18.96 23.02
C ASN A 145 -5.68 18.69 21.74
N VAL A 146 -4.94 19.73 21.38
CA VAL A 146 -3.93 19.86 20.34
C VAL A 146 -2.63 19.21 20.83
N GLU A 147 -1.84 18.71 19.86
CA GLU A 147 -0.42 18.35 19.96
C GLU A 147 0.03 17.10 20.75
N GLY A 148 0.98 16.38 20.14
CA GLY A 148 1.75 15.33 20.81
C GLY A 148 2.02 14.10 19.95
N ASN A 149 2.99 14.19 19.03
CA ASN A 149 3.70 13.02 18.51
C ASN A 149 4.44 12.35 19.67
N ALA A 150 3.77 11.46 20.40
CA ALA A 150 4.38 10.66 21.45
C ALA A 150 5.05 9.43 20.86
N ILE A 151 6.38 9.43 20.91
CA ILE A 151 7.24 8.25 20.79
C ILE A 151 6.84 7.30 21.92
N ILE A 152 6.17 6.20 21.59
CA ILE A 152 5.86 5.13 22.55
C ILE A 152 7.15 4.33 22.78
N ASN A 153 7.91 4.72 23.80
CA ASN A 153 8.79 3.84 24.54
C ASN A 153 8.00 3.30 25.74
N ASP A 154 7.27 2.20 25.54
CA ASP A 154 6.70 1.45 26.66
C ASP A 154 7.52 0.18 26.88
N ASN A 155 8.45 0.29 27.84
CA ASN A 155 9.01 -0.84 28.57
C ASN A 155 8.02 -1.23 29.68
N SER A 156 6.89 -1.82 29.30
CA SER A 156 6.01 -2.49 30.25
C SER A 156 5.83 -3.93 29.81
N GLY A 157 6.18 -4.87 30.69
CA GLY A 157 6.03 -6.32 30.49
C GLY A 157 4.59 -6.74 30.14
N PRO A 158 4.40 -8.01 29.74
CA PRO A 158 3.17 -8.44 29.10
C PRO A 158 2.01 -8.46 30.09
N LYS A 159 1.25 -7.37 30.14
CA LYS A 159 -0.09 -7.38 30.73
C LYS A 159 -1.03 -8.00 29.69
N ASN A 160 -1.62 -9.13 30.06
CA ASN A 160 -2.70 -9.82 29.33
C ASN A 160 -3.85 -8.84 29.04
N GLN A 161 -3.79 -8.14 27.91
CA GLN A 161 -4.94 -7.48 27.34
C GLN A 161 -5.86 -8.57 26.80
N LYS A 162 -7.12 -8.57 27.28
CA LYS A 162 -8.23 -9.35 26.69
C LYS A 162 -8.11 -9.33 25.18
N GLN A 163 -8.21 -10.51 24.57
CA GLN A 163 -7.87 -10.84 23.19
C GLN A 163 -8.78 -10.10 22.18
N GLY A 164 -8.59 -8.79 22.05
CA GLY A 164 -9.20 -7.98 21.01
C GLY A 164 -8.66 -8.39 19.64
N SER A 165 -9.51 -8.26 18.62
CA SER A 165 -9.15 -8.50 17.22
C SER A 165 -7.88 -7.71 16.83
N PHE A 166 -6.78 -8.40 16.53
CA PHE A 166 -5.49 -7.77 16.23
C PHE A 166 -5.43 -7.32 14.76
N GLU A 167 -5.58 -6.01 14.53
CA GLU A 167 -5.55 -5.38 13.20
C GLU A 167 -4.25 -5.63 12.40
N GLY A 168 -3.15 -5.98 13.06
CA GLY A 168 -1.94 -6.40 12.35
C GLY A 168 -2.13 -7.68 11.53
N SER A 169 -3.16 -8.49 11.83
CA SER A 169 -3.57 -9.66 11.06
C SER A 169 -4.32 -9.28 9.78
N ALA A 170 -3.96 -9.92 8.66
CA ALA A 170 -4.64 -9.69 7.37
C ALA A 170 -6.11 -10.15 7.40
N ASN A 171 -6.42 -11.24 8.12
CA ASN A 171 -7.79 -11.76 8.24
C ASN A 171 -8.70 -10.75 8.95
N VAL A 172 -8.18 -10.14 10.02
CA VAL A 172 -8.90 -9.10 10.76
C VAL A 172 -9.16 -7.89 9.87
N ARG A 173 -8.15 -7.41 9.13
CA ARG A 173 -8.34 -6.29 8.21
C ARG A 173 -9.33 -6.61 7.08
N ALA A 174 -9.27 -7.81 6.50
CA ALA A 174 -10.20 -8.21 5.45
C ALA A 174 -11.66 -8.16 5.93
N LYS A 175 -11.91 -8.69 7.14
CA LYS A 175 -13.23 -8.62 7.78
C LYS A 175 -13.64 -7.16 8.04
N MET A 176 -12.76 -6.37 8.66
CA MET A 176 -13.02 -4.96 8.95
C MET A 176 -13.34 -4.14 7.70
N VAL A 177 -12.64 -4.36 6.58
CA VAL A 177 -12.90 -3.63 5.32
C VAL A 177 -14.30 -3.91 4.81
N TYR A 178 -14.74 -5.17 4.85
CA TYR A 178 -16.07 -5.56 4.39
C TYR A 178 -17.17 -5.00 5.31
N GLU A 179 -17.03 -5.18 6.62
CA GLU A 179 -17.98 -4.67 7.63
C GLU A 179 -18.09 -3.14 7.59
N MET A 180 -16.95 -2.45 7.47
CA MET A 180 -16.91 -1.00 7.39
C MET A 180 -17.60 -0.48 6.12
N ALA A 181 -17.41 -1.14 4.97
CA ALA A 181 -18.08 -0.75 3.74
C ALA A 181 -19.61 -0.94 3.84
N LEU A 182 -20.07 -2.03 4.45
CA LEU A 182 -21.50 -2.25 4.71
C LEU A 182 -22.09 -1.18 5.65
N GLN A 183 -21.41 -0.88 6.76
CA GLN A 183 -21.87 0.13 7.72
C GLN A 183 -21.97 1.53 7.12
N LEU A 184 -21.06 1.90 6.20
CA LEU A 184 -21.17 3.18 5.51
C LEU A 184 -22.44 3.28 4.66
N ILE A 185 -22.83 2.19 4.01
CA ILE A 185 -24.03 2.15 3.18
C ILE A 185 -25.27 2.23 4.04
N GLU A 186 -25.30 1.48 5.15
CA GLU A 186 -26.38 1.53 6.13
C GLU A 186 -26.57 2.97 6.65
N SER A 187 -25.46 3.64 6.98
CA SER A 187 -25.47 5.01 7.51
C SER A 187 -25.99 6.04 6.50
N GLU A 188 -25.74 5.84 5.19
CA GLU A 188 -26.30 6.71 4.14
C GLU A 188 -27.78 6.41 3.84
N SER A 189 -28.26 5.18 4.10
CA SER A 189 -29.68 4.82 3.95
C SER A 189 -30.56 5.11 5.17
N SER A 190 -29.94 5.42 6.32
CA SER A 190 -30.63 5.66 7.60
C SER A 190 -31.40 7.00 7.64
N GLU A 191 -31.31 7.84 6.61
CA GLU A 191 -32.18 9.02 6.48
C GLU A 191 -33.60 8.65 6.00
N SER A 192 -33.91 7.38 5.65
CA SER A 192 -35.25 7.05 5.10
C SER A 192 -35.91 5.70 5.44
N SER A 193 -35.35 4.79 6.25
CA SER A 193 -36.08 3.56 6.65
C SER A 193 -35.33 2.71 7.70
N GLU A 194 -35.98 2.39 8.83
CA GLU A 194 -35.46 1.58 9.96
C GLU A 194 -35.53 0.04 9.75
N GLU A 195 -35.51 -0.45 8.51
CA GLU A 195 -35.54 -1.90 8.27
C GLU A 195 -34.13 -2.45 7.98
N ALA A 196 -33.76 -3.49 8.72
CA ALA A 196 -32.52 -4.23 8.49
C ALA A 196 -32.54 -4.81 7.08
N LEU A 197 -31.64 -4.34 6.22
CA LEU A 197 -31.56 -4.77 4.83
C LEU A 197 -31.36 -6.29 4.74
N GLU A 198 -32.16 -6.95 3.90
CA GLU A 198 -31.90 -8.35 3.55
C GLU A 198 -30.49 -8.49 2.96
N SER A 199 -29.82 -9.60 3.26
CA SER A 199 -28.42 -9.83 2.86
C SER A 199 -28.18 -9.67 1.36
N SER A 200 -29.18 -9.96 0.51
CA SER A 200 -29.07 -9.80 -0.93
C SER A 200 -29.17 -8.33 -1.39
N GLU A 201 -29.98 -7.52 -0.73
CA GLU A 201 -30.13 -6.10 -1.05
C GLU A 201 -28.89 -5.30 -0.63
N ALA A 202 -28.34 -5.62 0.55
CA ALA A 202 -27.10 -5.02 1.05
C ALA A 202 -25.91 -5.27 0.10
N GLU A 203 -25.80 -6.48 -0.46
CA GLU A 203 -24.76 -6.81 -1.45
C GLU A 203 -24.89 -5.98 -2.74
N VAL A 204 -26.11 -5.74 -3.23
CA VAL A 204 -26.36 -4.93 -4.43
C VAL A 204 -26.03 -3.46 -4.17
N LYS A 205 -26.46 -2.91 -3.03
CA LYS A 205 -26.11 -1.54 -2.62
C LYS A 205 -24.61 -1.37 -2.46
N LEU A 206 -23.92 -2.36 -1.87
CA LEU A 206 -22.47 -2.37 -1.75
C LEU A 206 -21.77 -2.39 -3.09
N LEU A 207 -22.21 -3.24 -4.02
CA LEU A 207 -21.65 -3.28 -5.36
C LEU A 207 -21.80 -1.93 -6.07
N ASN A 208 -22.97 -1.30 -5.96
CA ASN A 208 -23.24 0.01 -6.55
C ASN A 208 -22.37 1.11 -5.94
N ALA A 209 -22.19 1.11 -4.61
CA ALA A 209 -21.36 2.09 -3.92
C ALA A 209 -19.87 1.99 -4.27
N VAL A 210 -19.34 0.77 -4.48
CA VAL A 210 -17.93 0.57 -4.82
C VAL A 210 -17.63 0.62 -6.32
N LYS A 211 -18.66 0.54 -7.18
CA LYS A 211 -18.52 0.55 -8.64
C LYS A 211 -17.69 1.73 -9.17
N PRO A 212 -17.85 2.99 -8.71
CA PRO A 212 -17.04 4.11 -9.19
C PRO A 212 -15.54 4.02 -8.87
N PHE A 213 -15.18 3.23 -7.85
CA PHE A 213 -13.81 3.05 -7.38
C PHE A 213 -13.25 1.66 -7.73
N SER A 214 -13.97 0.92 -8.58
CA SER A 214 -13.59 -0.41 -9.03
C SER A 214 -12.73 -0.32 -10.27
N HIS A 215 -11.59 -1.00 -10.26
CA HIS A 215 -10.72 -1.13 -11.41
C HIS A 215 -10.78 -2.55 -11.93
N LEU A 216 -10.98 -2.68 -13.24
CA LEU A 216 -10.88 -3.96 -13.92
C LEU A 216 -9.48 -4.55 -13.71
N LEU A 217 -9.43 -5.87 -13.74
CA LEU A 217 -8.19 -6.59 -13.51
C LEU A 217 -7.13 -6.25 -14.56
N ASN A 218 -7.53 -6.19 -15.83
CA ASN A 218 -6.64 -5.83 -16.95
C ASN A 218 -6.07 -4.41 -16.81
N SER A 219 -6.86 -3.43 -16.38
CA SER A 219 -6.35 -2.06 -16.18
C SER A 219 -5.34 -2.02 -15.03
N THR A 220 -5.58 -2.77 -13.96
CA THR A 220 -4.66 -2.87 -12.82
C THR A 220 -3.35 -3.60 -13.19
N VAL A 221 -3.41 -4.59 -14.09
CA VAL A 221 -2.22 -5.26 -14.63
C VAL A 221 -1.38 -4.31 -15.48
N LEU A 222 -2.02 -3.46 -16.31
CA LEU A 222 -1.34 -2.44 -17.10
C LEU A 222 -0.65 -1.42 -16.19
N GLU A 223 -1.37 -0.86 -15.20
CA GLU A 223 -0.79 0.05 -14.20
C GLU A 223 0.42 -0.57 -13.48
N LEU A 224 0.33 -1.85 -13.11
CA LEU A 224 1.43 -2.57 -12.46
C LEU A 224 2.66 -2.66 -13.36
N LYS A 225 2.47 -2.90 -14.66
CA LYS A 225 3.56 -2.93 -15.64
C LYS A 225 4.26 -1.57 -15.69
N ASP A 226 3.50 -0.48 -15.82
CA ASP A 226 4.06 0.88 -15.89
C ASP A 226 4.82 1.25 -14.60
N ARG A 227 4.29 0.84 -13.44
CA ARG A 227 4.97 1.02 -12.14
C ARG A 227 6.26 0.22 -12.05
N ASN A 228 6.28 -1.01 -12.55
CA ASN A 228 7.47 -1.84 -12.54
C ASN A 228 8.55 -1.28 -13.48
N ASP A 229 8.15 -0.79 -14.64
CA ASP A 229 9.05 -0.14 -15.60
C ASP A 229 9.64 1.13 -15.00
N SER A 230 8.81 1.94 -14.32
CA SER A 230 9.25 3.11 -13.57
C SER A 230 10.25 2.74 -12.47
N LEU A 231 10.00 1.67 -11.70
CA LEU A 231 10.93 1.19 -10.68
C LEU A 231 12.26 0.71 -11.29
N GLY A 232 12.22 0.07 -12.46
CA GLY A 232 13.40 -0.29 -13.24
C GLY A 232 14.23 0.94 -13.61
N ARG A 233 13.57 1.99 -14.10
CA ARG A 233 14.21 3.29 -14.40
C ARG A 233 14.83 3.91 -13.14
N GLN A 234 14.10 3.94 -12.02
CA GLN A 234 14.62 4.46 -10.73
C GLN A 234 15.87 3.69 -10.27
N ASN A 235 15.86 2.37 -10.41
CA ASN A 235 16.98 1.52 -10.01
C ASN A 235 18.24 1.74 -10.88
N SER A 236 18.06 2.16 -12.15
CA SER A 236 19.18 2.48 -13.03
C SER A 236 20.07 3.61 -12.49
N PHE A 237 19.51 4.53 -11.69
CA PHE A 237 20.24 5.66 -11.13
C PHE A 237 20.99 5.35 -9.83
N ARG A 238 20.88 4.12 -9.28
CA ARG A 238 21.55 3.74 -8.03
C ARG A 238 23.07 4.06 -8.00
N PRO A 239 23.85 3.89 -9.10
CA PRO A 239 25.28 4.19 -9.10
C PRO A 239 25.61 5.66 -8.81
N ILE A 240 24.79 6.61 -9.28
CA ILE A 240 25.02 8.05 -9.05
C ILE A 240 24.87 8.41 -7.57
N PHE A 241 23.87 7.82 -6.91
CA PHE A 241 23.47 8.20 -5.56
C PHE A 241 24.15 7.39 -4.45
N LEU A 242 25.21 6.62 -4.75
CA LEU A 242 25.89 5.79 -3.74
C LEU A 242 26.36 6.60 -2.52
N ASN A 243 26.92 7.78 -2.75
CA ASN A 243 27.39 8.65 -1.67
C ASN A 243 26.23 9.19 -0.82
N TYR A 244 25.08 9.51 -1.45
CA TYR A 244 23.86 9.92 -0.74
C TYR A 244 23.30 8.81 0.15
N PHE A 245 23.51 7.54 -0.21
CA PHE A 245 23.06 6.41 0.63
C PHE A 245 23.98 6.12 1.81
N ARG A 246 25.23 6.60 1.79
CA ARG A 246 26.21 6.43 2.87
C ARG A 246 26.10 7.49 3.96
N THR A 247 25.44 8.62 3.70
CA THR A 247 25.30 9.74 4.64
C THR A 247 24.01 9.65 5.48
N THR A 248 23.43 10.80 5.85
CA THR A 248 22.26 10.96 6.73
C THR A 248 20.94 10.59 6.05
N LEU A 249 19.89 10.40 6.86
CA LEU A 249 18.54 10.09 6.36
C LEU A 249 18.02 11.16 5.39
N HIS A 250 18.33 12.43 5.63
CA HIS A 250 17.92 13.55 4.78
C HIS A 250 18.38 13.35 3.33
N TYR A 251 19.67 13.05 3.13
CA TYR A 251 20.23 12.81 1.80
C TYR A 251 19.70 11.53 1.14
N ARG A 252 19.42 10.49 1.94
CA ARG A 252 18.78 9.26 1.43
C ARG A 252 17.38 9.55 0.88
N VAL A 253 16.59 10.36 1.57
CA VAL A 253 15.25 10.77 1.13
C VAL A 253 15.34 11.62 -0.14
N ARG A 254 16.28 12.57 -0.20
CA ARG A 254 16.52 13.39 -1.41
C ARG A 254 16.96 12.57 -2.62
N ALA A 255 17.88 11.63 -2.44
CA ALA A 255 18.29 10.71 -3.50
C ALA A 255 17.14 9.82 -3.99
N VAL A 256 16.20 9.44 -3.12
CA VAL A 256 14.97 8.76 -3.54
C VAL A 256 14.09 9.71 -4.35
N LYS A 257 13.88 10.94 -3.88
CA LYS A 257 13.09 11.97 -4.57
C LYS A 257 13.60 12.22 -6.00
N TYR A 258 14.90 12.44 -6.18
CA TYR A 258 15.48 12.70 -7.51
C TYR A 258 15.33 11.51 -8.46
N ARG A 259 15.55 10.29 -7.97
CA ARG A 259 15.37 9.08 -8.79
C ARG A 259 13.92 8.90 -9.23
N ILE A 260 12.96 9.17 -8.35
CA ILE A 260 11.53 9.12 -8.66
C ILE A 260 11.22 10.14 -9.76
N ALA A 261 11.59 11.40 -9.57
CA ALA A 261 11.30 12.48 -10.50
C ALA A 261 11.82 12.19 -11.92
N LEU A 262 13.07 11.73 -12.03
CA LEU A 262 13.67 11.34 -13.33
C LEU A 262 12.94 10.16 -13.98
N ALA A 263 12.60 9.14 -13.20
CA ALA A 263 11.98 7.92 -13.73
C ALA A 263 10.51 8.11 -14.15
N GLU A 264 9.77 8.98 -13.45
CA GLU A 264 8.39 9.35 -13.81
C GLU A 264 8.35 10.08 -15.16
N HIS A 265 9.38 10.87 -15.48
CA HIS A 265 9.54 11.51 -16.80
C HIS A 265 10.21 10.60 -17.84
N GLY A 266 10.34 9.30 -17.57
CA GLY A 266 10.83 8.31 -18.54
C GLY A 266 12.36 8.25 -18.67
N PHE A 267 13.12 9.00 -17.90
CA PHE A 267 14.58 9.00 -18.01
C PHE A 267 15.22 7.77 -17.35
N THR A 268 16.32 7.32 -17.95
CA THR A 268 17.23 6.29 -17.43
C THR A 268 18.64 6.85 -17.36
N LEU A 269 19.50 6.19 -16.59
CA LEU A 269 20.93 6.52 -16.56
C LEU A 269 21.56 6.53 -17.96
N LYS A 270 21.11 5.62 -18.85
CA LYS A 270 21.62 5.53 -20.22
C LYS A 270 21.09 6.65 -21.11
N SER A 271 19.80 6.98 -21.02
CA SER A 271 19.21 8.04 -21.84
C SER A 271 19.80 9.41 -21.50
N LEU A 272 19.99 9.71 -20.21
CA LEU A 272 20.66 10.95 -19.78
C LEU A 272 22.13 11.00 -20.20
N ARG A 273 22.82 9.85 -20.27
CA ARG A 273 24.19 9.79 -20.82
C ARG A 273 24.22 10.20 -22.29
N VAL A 274 23.27 9.70 -23.10
CA VAL A 274 23.19 10.07 -24.52
C VAL A 274 22.97 11.57 -24.69
N ILE A 275 22.05 12.15 -23.92
CA ILE A 275 21.76 13.58 -23.92
C ILE A 275 23.01 14.39 -23.51
N TRP A 276 23.72 13.95 -22.47
CA TRP A 276 24.95 14.60 -22.04
C TRP A 276 26.09 14.45 -23.06
N SER A 277 26.19 13.33 -23.77
CA SER A 277 27.19 13.16 -24.82
C SER A 277 26.98 14.10 -26.01
N ASP A 278 25.71 14.40 -26.34
CA ASP A 278 25.33 15.31 -27.44
C ASP A 278 25.45 16.78 -27.04
N LYS A 279 24.71 17.19 -25.99
CA LYS A 279 24.54 18.60 -25.60
C LYS A 279 25.16 18.98 -24.26
N ARG A 280 25.96 18.07 -23.66
CA ARG A 280 26.64 18.28 -22.38
C ARG A 280 25.67 18.76 -21.29
N LYS A 281 26.14 19.62 -20.39
CA LYS A 281 25.38 20.16 -19.28
C LYS A 281 24.10 20.88 -19.73
N ALA A 282 24.13 21.63 -20.84
CA ALA A 282 22.96 22.36 -21.35
C ALA A 282 21.82 21.42 -21.77
N GLY A 283 22.16 20.26 -22.34
CA GLY A 283 21.17 19.22 -22.67
C GLY A 283 20.47 18.64 -21.43
N LEU A 284 21.23 18.43 -20.35
CA LEU A 284 20.66 17.97 -19.08
C LEU A 284 19.79 19.05 -18.44
N GLU A 285 20.19 20.32 -18.51
CA GLU A 285 19.42 21.42 -17.95
C GLU A 285 18.03 21.54 -18.59
N LEU A 286 17.95 21.50 -19.93
CA LEU A 286 16.68 21.51 -20.66
C LEU A 286 15.74 20.35 -20.27
N VAL A 287 16.32 19.20 -19.93
CA VAL A 287 15.56 18.03 -19.51
C VAL A 287 15.04 18.19 -18.08
N LEU A 288 15.87 18.75 -17.19
CA LEU A 288 15.51 18.93 -15.79
C LEU A 288 14.52 20.08 -15.57
N THR A 289 14.54 21.13 -16.41
CA THR A 289 13.57 22.23 -16.35
C THR A 289 12.15 21.79 -16.72
N ALA A 290 12.00 20.69 -17.46
CA ALA A 290 10.70 20.10 -17.78
C ALA A 290 10.10 19.29 -16.62
N ILE A 291 10.79 19.19 -15.48
CA ILE A 291 10.35 18.40 -14.31
C ILE A 291 9.76 19.34 -13.25
N ASP A 292 8.43 19.48 -13.24
CA ASP A 292 7.71 20.41 -12.35
C ASP A 292 7.83 20.07 -10.85
N SER A 293 8.20 18.84 -10.52
CA SER A 293 8.26 18.35 -9.13
C SER A 293 9.55 18.72 -8.39
N LEU A 294 10.54 19.29 -9.07
CA LEU A 294 11.83 19.69 -8.51
C LEU A 294 11.89 21.21 -8.30
N LYS A 295 12.33 21.64 -7.12
CA LYS A 295 12.63 23.06 -6.86
C LYS A 295 13.90 23.48 -7.61
N THR A 296 14.08 24.77 -7.85
CA THR A 296 15.27 25.31 -8.55
C THR A 296 16.59 24.88 -7.92
N GLU A 297 16.69 24.89 -6.59
CA GLU A 297 17.89 24.43 -5.86
C GLU A 297 18.15 22.93 -6.06
N GLU A 298 17.08 22.14 -6.04
CA GLU A 298 17.14 20.69 -6.25
C GLU A 298 17.54 20.33 -7.68
N MET A 299 17.06 21.11 -8.64
CA MET A 299 17.41 21.01 -10.06
C MET A 299 18.89 21.32 -10.27
N ALA A 300 19.39 22.41 -9.68
CA ALA A 300 20.79 22.81 -9.79
C ALA A 300 21.74 21.76 -9.18
N GLU A 301 21.38 21.20 -8.02
CA GLU A 301 22.15 20.11 -7.41
C GLU A 301 22.16 18.87 -8.29
N LEU A 302 20.99 18.43 -8.78
CA LEU A 302 20.86 17.25 -9.61
C LEU A 302 21.62 17.42 -10.94
N LEU A 303 21.58 18.61 -11.54
CA LEU A 303 22.32 18.95 -12.74
C LEU A 303 23.83 18.81 -12.52
N ASN A 304 24.34 19.41 -11.45
CA ASN A 304 25.77 19.32 -11.11
C ASN A 304 26.20 17.88 -10.82
N LEU A 305 25.34 17.10 -10.13
CA LEU A 305 25.59 15.70 -9.83
C LEU A 305 25.68 14.84 -11.10
N LEU A 306 24.74 15.01 -12.02
CA LEU A 306 24.73 14.28 -13.29
C LEU A 306 25.93 14.65 -14.17
N ASP A 307 26.22 15.95 -14.29
CA ASP A 307 27.33 16.47 -15.07
C ASP A 307 28.68 15.96 -14.52
N SER A 308 28.88 16.00 -13.20
CA SER A 308 30.05 15.41 -12.52
C SER A 308 30.17 13.90 -12.74
N TYR A 309 29.05 13.17 -12.76
CA TYR A 309 29.07 11.72 -12.95
C TYR A 309 29.45 11.30 -14.37
N TYR A 310 29.05 12.07 -15.38
CA TYR A 310 29.36 11.76 -16.77
C TYR A 310 30.68 12.33 -17.27
N ASP A 311 31.17 13.41 -16.65
CA ASP A 311 32.44 14.03 -16.98
C ASP A 311 33.62 13.33 -16.29
N PRO A 312 34.50 12.62 -17.03
CA PRO A 312 35.65 11.94 -16.44
C PRO A 312 36.68 12.91 -15.84
N SER A 313 36.62 14.20 -16.21
CA SER A 313 37.51 15.24 -15.65
C SER A 313 37.03 15.80 -14.31
N LYS A 314 35.79 15.52 -13.91
CA LYS A 314 35.19 16.07 -12.68
C LYS A 314 35.25 15.04 -11.54
N ALA A 315 35.54 15.53 -10.34
CA ALA A 315 35.47 14.73 -9.13
C ALA A 315 34.00 14.38 -8.82
N THR A 316 33.78 13.18 -8.27
CA THR A 316 32.45 12.75 -7.83
C THR A 316 31.94 13.62 -6.69
N ILE A 317 30.76 14.19 -6.85
CA ILE A 317 30.13 15.01 -5.80
C ILE A 317 29.74 14.14 -4.60
N MET A 318 30.11 14.61 -3.41
CA MET A 318 29.67 14.07 -2.13
C MET A 318 28.72 15.08 -1.47
N PRO A 319 27.51 14.66 -1.04
CA PRO A 319 26.64 15.53 -0.26
C PRO A 319 27.30 15.83 1.09
N LYS A 320 27.43 17.12 1.42
CA LYS A 320 28.03 17.62 2.67
C LYS A 320 26.98 17.79 3.75
#